data_AF-A0A7J4J2E3-F1
#
_entry.id   AF-A0A7J4J2E3-F1
#
_cell.length_a   1.000
_cell.length_b   1.000
_cell.length_c   1.000
_cell.angle_alpha   90.00
_cell.angle_beta   90.00
_cell.angle_gamma   90.00
#
_symmetry.space_group_name_H-M   'P 1'
#
loop_
_entity.id
_entity.type
_entity.pdbx_description
1 polymer ?
#
loop_
_entity_poly.entity_id
_entity_poly.type
_entity_poly.pdbx_seq_one_letter_code
_entity_poly.pdbx_strand_id
1 'polypeptide(L)' 'MTTTVQIQDDTLELLKKVKEETKSASYDEAIKKIVLMRVAEKSLGGYLSGCSSKDNYKGVRDKRDRF' A
#
# COMPACT_ATOMS: atom_id res chain seq x y z
N MET A 1 -2.67 16.19 -20.61
CA MET A 1 -2.96 17.35 -19.74
C MET A 1 -1.88 17.36 -18.67
N THR A 2 -1.06 18.41 -18.61
CA THR A 2 0.07 18.49 -17.67
C THR A 2 -0.33 19.38 -16.50
N THR A 3 -0.32 18.81 -15.30
CA THR A 3 -0.67 19.53 -14.08
C THR A 3 0.61 19.92 -13.36
N THR A 4 0.80 21.20 -13.09
CA THR A 4 1.92 21.67 -12.28
C THR A 4 1.55 21.54 -10.80
N VAL A 5 2.41 20.89 -10.03
CA VAL A 5 2.24 20.70 -8.60
C VAL A 5 3.42 21.36 -7.90
N GLN A 6 3.13 22.22 -6.94
CA GLN A 6 4.17 22.79 -6.08
C GLN A 6 4.49 21.79 -4.97
N ILE A 7 5.78 21.53 -4.78
CA ILE A 7 6.28 20.66 -3.72
C ILE A 7 7.39 21.38 -2.97
N GLN A 8 7.60 20.98 -1.71
CA GLN A 8 8.71 21.48 -0.90
C GLN A 8 10.05 20.95 -1.44
N ASP A 9 11.12 21.72 -1.27
CA ASP A 9 12.46 21.37 -1.75
C ASP A 9 12.97 20.05 -1.15
N ASP A 10 12.74 19.83 0.15
CA ASP A 10 13.08 18.59 0.84
C ASP A 10 12.39 17.38 0.21
N THR A 11 11.14 17.54 -0.24
CA THR A 11 10.38 16.48 -0.91
C THR A 11 10.98 16.16 -2.28
N LEU A 12 11.46 17.18 -2.99
CA LEU A 12 12.13 17.02 -4.28
C LEU A 12 13.46 16.26 -4.12
N GLU A 13 14.24 16.56 -3.08
CA GLU A 13 15.49 15.84 -2.81
C GLU A 13 15.24 14.36 -2.51
N LEU A 14 14.23 14.05 -1.70
CA LEU A 14 13.83 12.67 -1.42
C LEU A 14 13.42 11.94 -2.71
N LEU A 15 12.63 12.59 -3.57
CA LEU A 15 12.22 12.02 -4.85
C LEU A 15 13.40 11.73 -5.78
N LYS A 16 14.43 12.59 -5.79
CA LYS A 16 15.67 12.34 -6.55
C LYS A 16 16.40 11.11 -6.04
N LYS A 17 16.61 11.00 -4.73
CA LYS A 17 17.27 9.84 -4.11
C LYS A 17 16.53 8.54 -4.42
N VAL A 18 15.20 8.52 -4.24
CA VAL A 18 14.39 7.33 -4.53
C VAL A 18 14.43 6.98 -6.01
N LYS A 19 14.45 7.96 -6.92
CA LYS A 19 14.57 7.71 -8.36
C LYS A 19 15.90 7.00 -8.69
N GLU A 20 17.00 7.45 -8.09
CA GLU A 20 18.33 6.84 -8.26
C GLU A 20 18.37 5.42 -7.69
N GLU A 21 17.88 5.22 -6.47
CA GLU A 21 17.83 3.92 -5.80
C GLU A 21 16.99 2.90 -6.59
N THR A 22 15.82 3.32 -7.07
CA THR A 22 14.90 2.46 -7.81
C THR A 22 15.19 2.37 -9.31
N LYS A 23 16.25 3.06 -9.77
CA LYS A 23 16.63 3.20 -11.20
C LYS A 23 15.45 3.53 -12.10
N SER A 24 14.56 4.40 -11.64
CA SER A 24 13.31 4.72 -12.34
C SER A 24 13.54 5.73 -13.48
N ALA A 25 12.85 5.55 -14.61
CA ALA A 25 13.02 6.43 -15.77
C ALA A 25 12.39 7.82 -15.53
N SER A 26 11.29 7.86 -14.77
CA SER A 26 10.54 9.09 -14.45
C SER A 26 10.24 9.21 -12.96
N TYR A 27 9.89 10.42 -12.51
CA TYR A 27 9.45 10.66 -11.13
C TYR A 27 8.11 9.98 -10.85
N ASP A 28 7.20 9.92 -11.82
CA ASP A 28 5.93 9.19 -11.70
C ASP A 28 6.14 7.71 -11.39
N GLU A 29 7.12 7.08 -12.03
CA GLU A 29 7.45 5.68 -11.80
C GLU A 29 8.02 5.48 -10.38
N ALA A 30 8.88 6.39 -9.93
CA ALA A 30 9.39 6.38 -8.55
C ALA A 30 8.26 6.53 -7.53
N ILE A 31 7.32 7.45 -7.75
CA ILE A 31 6.14 7.67 -6.88
C ILE A 31 5.29 6.40 -6.83
N LYS A 32 5.01 5.76 -7.97
CA LYS A 32 4.24 4.51 -8.02
C LYS A 32 4.91 3.41 -7.22
N LYS A 33 6.24 3.26 -7.31
CA LYS A 33 6.99 2.27 -6.52
C LYS A 33 6.88 2.54 -5.01
N ILE A 34 7.03 3.79 -4.57
CA ILE A 34 6.85 4.17 -3.16
C ILE A 34 5.45 3.78 -2.67
N VAL A 35 4.41 4.12 -3.44
CA VAL A 35 3.02 3.81 -3.09
C VAL A 35 2.81 2.30 -3.00
N LEU A 36 3.33 1.54 -3.97
CA LEU A 36 3.22 0.08 -3.98
C LEU A 36 3.92 -0.57 -2.78
N MET A 37 5.11 -0.09 -2.41
CA MET A 37 5.82 -0.60 -1.22
C MET A 37 5.00 -0.39 0.05
N ARG A 38 4.40 0.80 0.22
CA ARG A 38 3.56 1.12 1.38
C ARG A 38 2.25 0.31 1.42
N VAL A 39 1.68 0.00 0.26
CA VAL A 39 0.51 -0.87 0.16
C VAL A 39 0.86 -2.33 0.46
N ALA A 40 2.01 -2.81 -0.02
CA ALA A 40 2.50 -4.15 0.25
C ALA A 40 2.79 -4.39 1.74
N GLU A 41 3.31 -3.40 2.46
CA GLU A 41 3.48 -3.48 3.92
C GLU A 41 2.14 -3.67 4.65
N LYS A 42 1.09 -2.99 4.21
CA LYS A 42 -0.27 -3.17 4.77
C LYS A 42 -0.88 -4.52 4.46
N SER A 43 -0.64 -5.09 3.28
CA SER A 43 -1.22 -6.38 2.89
C SER A 43 -0.43 -7.58 3.41
N LEU A 44 0.89 -7.50 3.54
CA LEU A 44 1.71 -8.55 4.15
C LEU A 44 1.40 -8.72 5.64
N GLY A 45 1.13 -7.63 6.36
CA GLY A 45 0.68 -7.68 7.77
C GLY A 45 -0.69 -8.34 7.97
N GLY A 46 -1.56 -8.36 6.96
CA GLY A 46 -2.86 -9.05 6.99
C GLY A 46 -2.85 -10.45 6.36
N TYR A 47 -1.92 -10.73 5.46
CA TYR A 47 -1.83 -12.01 4.74
C TYR A 47 -0.99 -13.06 5.50
N LEU A 48 0.01 -12.62 6.28
CA LEU A 48 0.81 -13.50 7.13
C LEU A 48 0.25 -13.65 8.56
N SER A 49 -0.70 -12.80 8.97
CA SER A 49 -1.50 -13.04 10.17
C SER A 49 -2.59 -14.05 9.86
N GLY A 50 -2.22 -15.34 9.93
CA GLY A 50 -3.16 -16.45 9.87
C GLY A 50 -4.21 -16.36 10.98
N CYS A 51 -5.29 -15.64 10.74
CA CYS A 51 -6.54 -15.78 11.48
C CYS A 51 -7.57 -16.41 10.54
N SER A 52 -7.64 -17.73 10.63
CA SER A 52 -8.79 -18.57 10.32
C SER A 52 -10.05 -17.76 10.03
N SER A 53 -10.52 -17.80 8.78
CA SER A 53 -11.80 -17.19 8.38
C SER A 53 -12.96 -17.62 9.30
N LYS A 54 -12.84 -18.73 10.03
CA LYS A 54 -13.85 -19.21 10.99
C LYS A 54 -14.07 -18.27 12.17
N ASP A 55 -13.09 -17.47 12.60
CA ASP A 55 -13.28 -16.53 13.72
C ASP A 55 -14.00 -15.25 13.28
N ASN A 56 -13.76 -14.78 12.05
CA ASN A 56 -14.44 -13.60 11.50
C ASN A 56 -15.94 -13.84 11.23
N TYR A 57 -16.37 -15.08 10.99
CA TYR A 57 -17.79 -15.43 10.79
C TYR A 57 -18.51 -15.90 12.07
N LYS A 58 -17.84 -15.90 13.22
CA LYS A 58 -18.42 -16.38 14.49
C LYS A 58 -19.57 -15.48 14.99
N GLY A 59 -19.57 -14.19 14.60
CA GLY A 59 -20.64 -13.24 14.90
C GLY A 59 -21.71 -13.10 13.80
N VAL A 60 -21.48 -13.65 12.60
CA VAL A 60 -22.38 -13.52 11.43
C VAL A 60 -23.26 -14.76 11.25
N ARG A 61 -22.85 -15.91 11.82
CA ARG A 61 -23.70 -17.10 11.86
C ARG A 61 -24.79 -16.93 12.92
N ASP A 62 -25.98 -16.57 12.46
CA ASP A 62 -27.17 -16.53 13.29
C ASP A 62 -27.48 -17.94 13.83
N LYS A 63 -27.86 -18.04 15.11
CA LYS A 63 -28.02 -19.34 15.81
C LYS A 63 -29.13 -20.22 15.22
N ARG A 64 -29.94 -19.69 14.31
CA ARG A 64 -31.13 -20.33 13.74
C ARG A 64 -30.84 -21.28 12.58
N ASP A 65 -29.66 -21.22 11.97
CA ASP A 65 -29.25 -22.11 10.86
C ASP A 65 -28.60 -23.43 11.34
N ARG A 66 -28.79 -23.81 12.60
CA ARG A 66 -28.21 -25.05 13.17
C ARG A 66 -29.14 -26.26 13.16
N PHE A 67 -30.36 -26.15 12.63
CA PHE A 67 -31.32 -27.24 12.56
C PHE A 67 -31.90 -27.36 11.15
#